data_AF-A0A2E7V3G3-F1
#
_entry.id   AF-A0A2E7V3G3-F1
#
_cell.length_a   1.000
_cell.length_b   1.000
_cell.length_c   1.000
_cell.angle_alpha   90.00
_cell.angle_beta   90.00
_cell.angle_gamma   90.00
#
_symmetry.space_group_name_H-M   'P 1'
#
loop_
_entity.id
_entity.type
_entity.pdbx_description
1 polymer ?
#
loop_
_entity_poly.entity_id
_entity_poly.type
_entity_poly.pdbx_seq_one_letter_code
_entity_poly.pdbx_strand_id
1 'polypeptide(L)'
;MQTYGIERMDVSESRSFLDDLAAHVTQSEFVLEHRWKRGDTVLWDNCRVLHRREPFNPMVPRLMKRTTIFLPPDRYPVQFQA
;
A
#
# COMPACT_ATOMS: atom_id res chain seq x y z
N MET A 1 1.21 6.80 0.23
CA MET A 1 0.91 6.77 -1.22
C MET A 1 1.51 8.03 -1.80
N GLN A 2 2.44 7.92 -2.74
CA GLN A 2 3.01 9.09 -3.43
C GLN A 2 2.30 9.20 -4.79
N THR A 3 1.00 9.49 -4.75
CA THR A 3 0.22 9.85 -5.94
C THR A 3 -0.02 11.35 -5.85
N TYR A 4 0.48 12.10 -6.83
CA TYR A 4 0.50 13.57 -6.80
C TYR A 4 -0.61 14.21 -7.63
N GLY A 5 -1.25 13.44 -8.51
CA GLY A 5 -2.33 13.90 -9.36
C GLY A 5 -2.80 12.81 -10.32
N ILE A 6 -3.83 13.13 -11.10
CA ILE A 6 -4.43 12.27 -12.12
C ILE A 6 -4.23 12.95 -13.46
N GLU A 7 -3.74 12.18 -14.43
CA GLU A 7 -3.53 12.68 -15.78
C GLU A 7 -4.84 13.23 -16.36
N ARG A 8 -4.77 14.41 -17.00
CA ARG A 8 -5.91 15.08 -17.66
C ARG A 8 -6.98 15.62 -16.71
N MET A 9 -6.70 15.72 -15.41
CA MET A 9 -7.54 16.44 -14.45
C MET A 9 -6.85 17.72 -13.99
N ASP A 10 -7.63 18.74 -13.62
CA ASP A 10 -7.10 19.90 -12.92
C ASP A 10 -6.50 19.48 -11.57
N VAL A 11 -5.50 20.21 -11.07
CA VAL A 11 -4.81 19.89 -9.81
C VAL A 11 -5.77 19.85 -8.63
N SER A 12 -6.71 20.81 -8.56
CA SER A 12 -7.66 20.90 -7.45
C SER A 12 -8.67 19.75 -7.49
N GLU A 13 -9.19 19.46 -8.69
CA GLU A 13 -10.13 18.38 -8.93
C GLU A 13 -9.50 17.01 -8.64
N SER A 14 -8.28 16.80 -9.15
CA SER A 14 -7.53 15.57 -8.91
C SER A 14 -7.25 15.36 -7.43
N ARG A 15 -6.90 16.41 -6.69
CA ARG A 15 -6.63 16.28 -5.26
C ARG A 15 -7.89 15.93 -4.48
N SER A 16 -9.00 16.62 -4.76
CA SER A 16 -10.29 16.31 -4.13
C SER A 16 -10.68 14.85 -4.38
N PHE A 17 -10.55 14.38 -5.62
CA PHE A 17 -10.88 13.00 -5.97
C PHE A 17 -9.95 11.98 -5.29
N LEU A 18 -8.65 12.27 -5.19
CA LEU A 18 -7.71 11.39 -4.49
C LEU A 18 -8.02 11.32 -2.99
N ASP A 19 -8.46 12.42 -2.37
CA ASP A 19 -8.88 12.44 -0.97
C ASP A 19 -10.14 11.58 -0.76
N ASP A 20 -11.14 11.69 -1.64
CA ASP A 20 -12.35 10.86 -1.61
C ASP A 20 -12.04 9.37 -1.81
N LEU A 21 -11.17 9.07 -2.78
CA LEU A 21 -10.75 7.69 -3.04
C LEU A 21 -9.99 7.11 -1.83
N ALA A 22 -9.08 7.89 -1.24
CA ALA A 22 -8.35 7.49 -0.05
C ALA A 22 -9.29 7.21 1.13
N ALA A 23 -10.30 8.07 1.34
CA ALA A 23 -11.31 7.87 2.37
C ALA A 23 -12.11 6.58 2.14
N HIS A 24 -12.51 6.30 0.89
CA HIS A 24 -13.26 5.10 0.55
C HIS A 24 -12.43 3.81 0.73
N VAL A 25 -11.23 3.75 0.15
CA VAL A 25 -10.42 2.51 0.18
C VAL A 25 -9.82 2.19 1.55
N THR A 26 -9.93 3.10 2.53
CA THR A 26 -9.42 2.93 3.90
C THR A 26 -10.52 2.75 4.95
N GLN A 27 -11.78 2.57 4.54
CA GLN A 27 -12.89 2.23 5.44
C GLN A 27 -12.57 0.94 6.23
N SER A 28 -12.99 0.89 7.51
CA SER A 28 -12.61 -0.17 8.45
C SER A 28 -13.02 -1.57 8.00
N GLU A 29 -14.11 -1.70 7.25
CA GLU A 29 -14.58 -2.96 6.65
C GLU A 29 -13.63 -3.55 5.59
N PHE A 30 -12.75 -2.73 5.02
CA PHE A 30 -11.71 -3.17 4.07
C PHE A 30 -10.34 -3.40 4.74
N VAL A 31 -10.24 -3.24 6.07
CA VAL A 31 -8.99 -3.32 6.80
C VAL A 31 -8.83 -4.66 7.50
N LEU A 32 -7.73 -5.36 7.17
CA LEU A 32 -7.22 -6.48 7.95
C LEU A 32 -6.07 -6.01 8.85
N GLU A 33 -6.27 -6.02 10.16
CA GLU A 33 -5.21 -5.77 11.15
C GLU A 33 -4.51 -7.06 11.56
N HIS A 34 -3.21 -7.17 11.30
CA HIS A 34 -2.41 -8.32 11.74
C HIS A 34 -1.60 -8.00 13.01
N ARG A 35 -1.86 -8.75 14.09
CA ARG A 35 -1.11 -8.69 15.35
C ARG A 35 0.04 -9.68 15.35
N TRP A 36 1.24 -9.18 15.04
CA TRP A 36 2.46 -9.96 14.91
C TRP A 36 2.81 -10.79 16.16
N LYS A 37 3.16 -12.06 15.93
CA LYS A 37 3.87 -12.94 16.85
C LYS A 37 5.18 -13.40 16.22
N ARG A 38 6.10 -13.91 17.05
CA ARG A 38 7.38 -14.45 16.57
C ARG A 38 7.09 -15.67 15.67
N GLY A 39 7.64 -15.65 14.46
CA GLY A 39 7.46 -16.70 13.47
C GLY A 39 6.37 -16.41 12.43
N ASP A 40 5.53 -15.40 12.65
CA ASP A 40 4.49 -15.05 11.68
C ASP A 40 5.10 -14.61 10.35
N THR A 41 4.46 -15.03 9.26
CA THR A 41 4.77 -14.62 7.91
C THR A 41 3.50 -14.15 7.24
N VAL A 42 3.54 -12.98 6.61
CA VAL A 42 2.46 -12.46 5.79
C VAL A 42 2.95 -12.40 4.35
N LEU A 43 2.14 -12.97 3.45
CA LEU A 43 2.28 -12.81 2.01
C LEU A 43 1.11 -11.97 1.53
N TRP A 44 1.38 -10.93 0.73
CA TRP A 44 0.35 -10.09 0.14
C TRP A 44 0.68 -9.76 -1.31
N ASP A 45 -0.35 -9.46 -2.10
CA ASP A 45 -0.23 -9.00 -3.48
C ASP A 45 -0.18 -7.47 -3.51
N ASN A 46 0.99 -6.89 -3.82
CA ASN A 46 1.19 -5.45 -3.90
C ASN A 46 0.29 -4.74 -4.94
N CYS A 47 -0.27 -5.46 -5.91
CA CYS A 47 -1.18 -4.88 -6.90
C CYS A 47 -2.61 -4.73 -6.39
N ARG A 48 -2.95 -5.40 -5.28
CA ARG A 48 -4.34 -5.52 -4.80
C ARG A 48 -4.57 -4.93 -3.42
N VAL A 49 -3.52 -4.72 -2.63
CA VAL A 49 -3.66 -4.19 -1.28
C VAL A 49 -2.77 -2.97 -1.04
N LEU A 50 -3.31 -2.03 -0.29
CA LEU A 50 -2.52 -1.01 0.40
C LEU A 50 -2.10 -1.58 1.76
N HIS A 51 -0.91 -1.19 2.23
CA HIS A 51 -0.45 -1.54 3.57
C HIS A 51 0.09 -0.33 4.31
N ARG A 52 -0.15 -0.31 5.62
CA ARG A 52 0.32 0.72 6.54
C ARG A 52 0.95 0.03 7.75
N ARG A 53 1.95 0.69 8.34
CA ARG A 53 2.52 0.32 9.63
C ARG A 53 2.12 1.36 10.67
N GLU A 54 1.53 0.92 11.77
CA GLU A 54 1.31 1.79 12.94
C GLU A 54 2.63 2.16 13.64
N PRO A 55 2.66 3.28 14.38
CA PRO A 55 3.73 3.54 15.33
C PRO A 55 3.88 2.35 16.30
N PHE A 56 5.13 2.02 16.65
CA PHE A 56 5.45 1.00 17.65
C PHE A 56 6.48 1.57 18.62
N ASN A 57 6.55 1.00 19.83
CA ASN A 57 7.51 1.42 20.84
C ASN A 57 8.95 1.21 20.32
N PRO A 58 9.74 2.27 20.12
CA PRO A 58 11.10 2.15 19.60
C PRO A 58 12.06 1.46 20.58
N MET A 59 11.70 1.36 21.87
CA MET A 59 12.50 0.67 22.89
C MET A 59 12.36 -0.85 22.82
N VAL A 60 11.43 -1.39 22.02
CA VAL A 60 11.23 -2.82 21.86
C VAL A 60 11.98 -3.30 20.61
N PRO A 61 12.96 -4.22 20.72
CA PRO A 61 13.65 -4.77 19.57
C PRO A 61 12.67 -5.45 18.60
N ARG A 62 12.73 -5.06 17.32
CA ARG A 62 11.87 -5.61 16.27
C ARG A 62 12.67 -5.86 15.01
N LEU A 63 12.89 -7.14 14.69
CA LEU A 63 13.51 -7.57 13.44
C LEU A 63 12.44 -8.15 12.51
N MET A 64 12.42 -7.68 11.27
CA MET A 64 11.65 -8.27 10.19
C MET A 64 12.57 -8.54 8.99
N LYS A 65 12.29 -9.62 8.28
CA LYS A 65 12.89 -9.90 6.97
C LYS A 65 11.80 -9.85 5.92
N ARG A 66 12.12 -9.31 4.74
CA ARG A 66 11.18 -9.17 3.63
C ARG A 66 11.87 -9.59 2.34
N THR A 67 11.15 -10.36 1.54
CA THR A 67 11.49 -10.66 0.14
C THR A 67 10.36 -10.13 -0.74
N THR A 68 10.69 -9.56 -1.89
CA THR A 68 9.71 -9.24 -2.94
C THR A 68 9.78 -10.31 -4.02
N ILE A 69 8.63 -10.82 -4.43
CA ILE A 69 8.51 -11.66 -5.62
C ILE A 69 8.10 -10.75 -6.78
N PHE A 70 8.90 -10.73 -7.84
CA PHE A 70 8.61 -9.97 -9.05
C PHE A 70 8.01 -10.91 -10.10
N LEU A 71 6.96 -10.46 -10.76
CA LEU A 71 6.43 -11.13 -11.95
C LEU A 71 7.35 -10.85 -13.16
N PRO A 72 7.26 -11.66 -14.22
CA PRO A 72 7.75 -11.27 -15.53
C PRO A 72 7.20 -9.88 -15.95
N PRO A 73 8.00 -8.99 -16.57
CA PRO A 73 7.56 -7.62 -16.89
C PRO A 73 6.31 -7.54 -17.77
N ASP A 74 6.13 -8.49 -18.68
CA ASP A 74 4.95 -8.63 -19.55
C ASP A 74 3.66 -8.93 -18.78
N ARG A 75 3.78 -9.33 -17.51
CA ARG A 75 2.67 -9.61 -16.60
C ARG A 75 2.40 -8.48 -15.60
N TYR A 76 3.08 -7.35 -15.69
CA TYR A 76 2.80 -6.21 -14.81
C TYR A 76 1.45 -5.58 -15.17
N PRO A 77 0.59 -5.26 -14.19
CA PRO A 77 -0.73 -4.67 -14.45
C PRO A 77 -0.64 -3.24 -14.99
N VAL A 78 0.45 -2.54 -14.68
CA VAL A 78 0.82 -1.26 -15.28
C VAL A 78 2.21 -1.43 -15.85
N GLN A 79 2.35 -1.27 -17.16
CA GLN A 79 3.66 -1.29 -17.79
C GLN A 79 4.44 -0.06 -17.35
N PHE A 80 5.64 -0.27 -16.82
CA PHE A 80 6.53 0.83 -16.47
C PHE A 80 7.00 1.48 -17.78
N GLN A 81 6.50 2.67 -18.07
CA GLN A 81 7.06 3.50 -19.12
C GLN A 81 8.28 4.21 -18.53
N ALA A 82 9.45 3.93 -19.10
CA ALA A 82 10.71 4.54 -18.70
C ALA A 82 10.77 6.03 -19.08
#